data_AF-A0AA86R430-F1
#
_entry.id   AF-A0AA86R430-F1
#
_cell.length_a   1.000
_cell.length_b   1.000
_cell.length_c   1.000
_cell.angle_alpha   90.00
_cell.angle_beta   90.00
_cell.angle_gamma   90.00
#
_symmetry.space_group_name_H-M   'P 1'
#
loop_
_entity.id
_entity.type
_entity.pdbx_description
1 polymer ?
#
loop_
_entity_poly.entity_id
_entity_poly.type
_entity_poly.pdbx_seq_one_letter_code
_entity_poly.pdbx_strand_id
1 'polypeptide(L)'
;MLVVKHLSLFWLIFTFVIQFLITVLCLCLLFTLNQLKTTTQFWFQSQSQIQPTIIADKGNQHLAMQNTVESIFAVAERKYAKEIKIDVAMTNDSVLVGASLNNNWLHGKKINVEQLNYTYLFQQNLGAEWVRIDPYGRFHQIRYQSKSLSDQYQLIQHFKEKVEKSQINTLDELLAASIQFYLPITLQLNINDNTRQATFIEQLLHTLQNFGLTSVDKAHSYKLKTDSFSIYQSIVCSFPFVKFLLPSEAFKFDWDSNLICKDQIDLIRTTDKGVFGNLKNFNTLNKMSKMVQKGVPLTIDLYSINSVFSYCLSKVIGVDRIVTNLELEDLSATCYFTRFQVTYIVLIVLLYGGSSALFAVRIRLLQKNKIAPMTKSNSYLQLSQNYRRTE
;
A
#
# COMPACT_ATOMS: atom_id res chain seq x y z
N MET A 1 5.46 -70.21 -21.96
CA MET A 1 4.22 -69.46 -22.28
C MET A 1 3.79 -68.44 -21.21
N LEU A 2 4.17 -68.60 -19.92
CA LEU A 2 3.86 -67.60 -18.87
C LEU A 2 4.56 -66.24 -19.04
N VAL A 3 5.80 -66.22 -19.56
CA VAL A 3 6.59 -64.98 -19.70
C VAL A 3 5.96 -63.98 -20.67
N VAL A 4 5.29 -64.47 -21.72
CA VAL A 4 4.63 -63.61 -22.73
C VAL A 4 3.38 -62.92 -22.17
N LYS A 5 2.65 -63.58 -21.26
CA LYS A 5 1.47 -62.99 -20.59
C LYS A 5 1.83 -61.90 -19.58
N HIS A 6 2.97 -62.03 -18.90
CA HIS A 6 3.45 -60.98 -17.99
C HIS A 6 3.99 -59.76 -18.73
N LEU A 7 4.57 -59.96 -19.91
CA LEU A 7 5.06 -58.86 -20.74
C LEU A 7 3.90 -57.99 -21.26
N SER A 8 2.81 -58.59 -21.74
CA SER A 8 1.65 -57.84 -22.24
C SER A 8 0.93 -57.06 -21.13
N LEU A 9 0.79 -57.64 -19.93
CA LEU A 9 0.22 -56.96 -18.78
C LEU A 9 1.09 -55.78 -18.32
N PHE A 10 2.42 -55.95 -18.33
CA PHE A 10 3.34 -54.86 -18.01
C PHE A 10 3.24 -53.70 -18.99
N TRP A 11 3.19 -53.98 -20.30
CA TRP A 11 3.01 -52.96 -21.33
C TRP A 11 1.68 -52.21 -21.19
N LEU A 12 0.60 -52.92 -20.83
CA LEU A 12 -0.72 -52.32 -20.66
C LEU A 12 -0.80 -51.42 -19.41
N ILE A 13 -0.16 -51.81 -18.31
CA ILE A 13 -0.03 -50.96 -17.12
C ILE A 13 0.86 -49.75 -17.41
N PHE A 14 1.96 -49.95 -18.14
CA PHE A 14 2.90 -48.89 -18.48
C PHE A 14 2.26 -47.81 -19.38
N THR A 15 1.51 -48.22 -20.42
CA THR A 15 0.78 -47.27 -21.28
C THR A 15 -0.32 -46.55 -20.51
N PHE A 16 -1.03 -47.24 -19.60
CA PHE A 16 -2.03 -46.61 -18.74
C PHE A 16 -1.42 -45.53 -17.83
N VAL A 17 -0.29 -45.82 -17.18
CA VAL A 17 0.40 -44.85 -16.30
C VAL A 17 0.90 -43.64 -17.09
N ILE A 18 1.44 -43.84 -18.29
CA ILE A 18 1.87 -42.73 -19.15
C ILE A 18 0.67 -41.87 -19.56
N GLN A 19 -0.42 -42.48 -19.99
CA GLN A 19 -1.62 -41.74 -20.41
C GLN A 19 -2.24 -40.96 -19.25
N PHE A 20 -2.25 -41.53 -18.04
CA PHE A 20 -2.70 -40.85 -16.82
C PHE A 20 -1.81 -39.64 -16.49
N LEU A 21 -0.49 -39.77 -16.61
CA LEU A 21 0.42 -38.64 -16.36
C LEU A 21 0.25 -37.52 -17.39
N ILE A 22 0.07 -37.86 -18.68
CA ILE A 22 -0.16 -36.87 -19.74
C ILE A 22 -1.47 -36.11 -19.49
N THR A 23 -2.54 -36.81 -19.11
CA THR A 23 -3.84 -36.19 -18.86
C THR A 23 -3.81 -35.25 -17.65
N VAL A 24 -3.14 -35.65 -16.55
CA VAL A 24 -2.93 -34.76 -15.38
C VAL A 24 -2.10 -33.54 -15.77
N LEU A 25 -1.04 -33.71 -16.56
CA LEU A 25 -0.22 -32.58 -17.02
C LEU A 25 -1.03 -31.60 -17.89
N CYS A 26 -1.83 -32.12 -18.82
CA CYS A 26 -2.73 -31.31 -19.66
C CYS A 26 -3.78 -30.57 -18.85
N LEU A 27 -4.37 -31.20 -17.83
CA LEU A 27 -5.33 -30.55 -16.93
C LEU A 27 -4.68 -29.42 -16.11
N CYS A 28 -3.47 -29.65 -15.60
CA CYS A 28 -2.70 -28.61 -14.91
C CYS A 28 -2.36 -27.44 -15.86
N LEU A 29 -1.97 -27.72 -17.10
CA LEU A 29 -1.69 -26.71 -18.12
C LEU A 29 -2.96 -25.93 -18.51
N LEU A 30 -4.09 -26.60 -18.67
CA LEU A 30 -5.37 -25.94 -18.94
C LEU A 30 -5.80 -25.06 -17.77
N PHE A 31 -5.61 -25.52 -16.54
CA PHE A 31 -5.91 -24.73 -15.35
C PHE A 31 -5.02 -23.49 -15.27
N THR A 32 -3.70 -23.63 -15.47
CA THR A 32 -2.78 -22.48 -15.44
C THR A 32 -3.03 -21.52 -16.60
N LEU A 33 -3.32 -22.01 -17.81
CA LEU A 33 -3.69 -21.18 -18.96
C LEU A 33 -5.02 -20.46 -18.75
N ASN A 34 -6.00 -21.09 -18.11
CA ASN A 34 -7.28 -20.45 -17.80
C ASN A 34 -7.15 -19.40 -16.69
N GLN A 35 -6.33 -19.67 -15.67
CA GLN A 35 -5.92 -18.65 -14.69
C GLN A 35 -5.18 -17.51 -15.37
N LEU A 36 -4.27 -17.78 -16.30
CA LEU A 36 -3.56 -16.76 -17.07
C LEU A 36 -4.52 -15.95 -17.96
N LYS A 37 -5.50 -16.59 -18.62
CA LYS A 37 -6.52 -15.95 -19.45
C LYS A 37 -7.43 -15.04 -18.63
N THR A 38 -7.94 -15.51 -17.50
CA THR A 38 -8.79 -14.70 -16.61
C THR A 38 -7.99 -13.54 -16.00
N THR A 39 -6.74 -13.79 -15.61
CA THR A 39 -5.84 -12.74 -15.13
C THR A 39 -5.58 -11.71 -16.23
N THR A 40 -5.21 -12.13 -17.44
CA THR A 40 -4.95 -11.21 -18.57
C THR A 40 -6.21 -10.46 -19.00
N GLN A 41 -7.37 -11.11 -19.09
CA GLN A 41 -8.65 -10.42 -19.36
C GLN A 41 -8.97 -9.37 -18.29
N PHE A 42 -8.69 -9.66 -17.01
CA PHE A 42 -8.78 -8.66 -15.93
C PHE A 42 -7.82 -7.47 -16.17
N TRP A 43 -6.58 -7.72 -16.61
CA TRP A 43 -5.63 -6.65 -16.96
C TRP A 43 -6.03 -5.84 -18.22
N PHE A 44 -6.71 -6.47 -19.19
CA PHE A 44 -7.08 -5.87 -20.48
C PHE A 44 -8.45 -5.17 -20.48
N GLN A 45 -9.42 -5.60 -19.67
CA GLN A 45 -10.72 -4.93 -19.54
C GLN A 45 -10.67 -3.66 -18.66
N SER A 46 -9.65 -3.50 -17.81
CA SER A 46 -9.38 -2.26 -17.07
C SER A 46 -8.77 -1.16 -17.96
N GLN A 47 -9.43 -0.85 -19.08
CA GLN A 47 -9.08 0.25 -19.98
C GLN A 47 -9.66 1.59 -19.54
N SER A 48 -10.34 1.70 -18.39
CA SER A 48 -10.75 3.02 -17.89
C SER A 48 -9.51 3.87 -17.61
N GLN A 49 -9.31 4.86 -18.48
CA GLN A 49 -8.20 5.82 -18.52
C GLN A 49 -8.14 6.78 -17.32
N ILE A 50 -8.89 6.52 -16.25
CA ILE A 50 -9.00 7.44 -15.12
C ILE A 50 -7.70 7.38 -14.34
N GLN A 51 -6.95 8.48 -14.36
CA GLN A 51 -5.79 8.61 -13.51
C GLN A 51 -6.27 8.80 -12.07
N PRO A 52 -5.78 8.00 -11.11
CA PRO A 52 -6.16 8.18 -9.73
C PRO A 52 -5.70 9.56 -9.26
N THR A 53 -6.53 10.22 -8.45
CA THR A 53 -6.15 11.46 -7.81
C THR A 53 -5.02 11.20 -6.81
N ILE A 54 -3.95 11.99 -6.92
CA ILE A 54 -2.78 11.90 -6.04
C ILE A 54 -3.04 12.72 -4.78
N ILE A 55 -2.90 12.06 -3.63
CA ILE A 55 -2.97 12.64 -2.30
C ILE A 55 -1.57 12.52 -1.67
N ALA A 56 -1.02 13.63 -1.18
CA ALA A 56 0.28 13.64 -0.50
C ALA A 56 0.14 13.11 0.94
N ASP A 57 0.83 12.01 1.27
CA ASP A 57 0.80 11.41 2.61
C ASP A 57 1.65 12.22 3.60
N LYS A 58 0.99 12.86 4.57
CA LYS A 58 1.60 13.73 5.59
C LYS A 58 2.27 14.99 5.03
N GLY A 59 1.75 15.46 3.89
CA GLY A 59 2.39 16.48 3.05
C GLY A 59 3.52 15.88 2.22
N ASN A 60 4.48 16.70 1.81
CA ASN A 60 5.66 16.22 1.10
C ASN A 60 6.77 15.85 2.08
N GLN A 61 6.68 14.64 2.64
CA GLN A 61 7.67 14.14 3.62
C GLN A 61 9.07 13.89 3.04
N HIS A 62 9.27 14.06 1.73
CA HIS A 62 10.58 13.97 1.09
C HIS A 62 11.35 15.30 1.13
N LEU A 63 10.62 16.41 1.21
CA LEU A 63 11.20 17.74 1.21
C LEU A 63 11.20 18.37 2.59
N ALA A 64 10.19 18.07 3.41
CA ALA A 64 10.09 18.58 4.76
C ALA A 64 9.65 17.49 5.72
N MET A 65 9.74 17.79 7.02
CA MET A 65 9.25 16.90 8.05
C MET A 65 7.75 16.61 7.86
N GLN A 66 7.35 15.35 8.02
CA GLN A 66 5.95 14.93 7.90
C GLN A 66 5.02 15.69 8.87
N ASN A 67 3.78 15.97 8.44
CA ASN A 67 2.75 16.67 9.22
C ASN A 67 3.12 18.08 9.70
N THR A 68 3.94 18.83 8.95
CA THR A 68 4.26 20.24 9.26
C THR A 68 3.72 21.19 8.20
N VAL A 69 3.69 22.48 8.51
CA VAL A 69 3.32 23.53 7.55
C VAL A 69 4.29 23.54 6.36
N GLU A 70 5.59 23.29 6.58
CA GLU A 70 6.59 23.22 5.52
C GLU A 70 6.31 22.07 4.55
N SER A 71 5.81 20.92 5.02
CA SER A 71 5.47 19.81 4.14
C SER A 71 4.21 20.08 3.31
N ILE A 72 3.27 20.89 3.83
CA ILE A 72 2.13 21.39 3.06
C ILE A 72 2.59 22.40 2.00
N PHE A 73 3.44 23.35 2.39
CA PHE A 73 4.02 24.34 1.48
C PHE A 73 4.75 23.67 0.31
N ALA A 74 5.54 22.64 0.60
CA ALA A 74 6.25 21.86 -0.42
C ALA A 74 5.30 21.17 -1.42
N VAL A 75 4.11 20.74 -1.00
CA VAL A 75 3.07 20.23 -1.92
C VAL A 75 2.52 21.37 -2.79
N ALA A 76 2.20 22.51 -2.18
CA ALA A 76 1.64 23.67 -2.88
C ALA A 76 2.57 24.22 -3.96
N GLU A 77 3.87 24.32 -3.68
CA GLU A 77 4.87 24.79 -4.64
C GLU A 77 5.03 23.84 -5.84
N ARG A 78 5.02 22.53 -5.59
CA ARG A 78 5.26 21.52 -6.62
C ARG A 78 4.00 21.15 -7.42
N LYS A 79 2.82 21.35 -6.85
CA LYS A 79 1.52 21.04 -7.48
C LYS A 79 1.39 19.59 -7.98
N TYR A 80 2.12 18.65 -7.37
CA TYR A 80 2.10 17.23 -7.78
C TYR A 80 0.91 16.45 -7.20
N ALA A 81 0.32 16.93 -6.10
CA ALA A 81 -0.84 16.34 -5.46
C ALA A 81 -2.00 17.34 -5.43
N LYS A 82 -3.23 16.82 -5.51
CA LYS A 82 -4.46 17.64 -5.49
C LYS A 82 -5.04 17.80 -4.08
N GLU A 83 -4.57 17.00 -3.15
CA GLU A 83 -5.07 16.91 -1.78
C GLU A 83 -3.91 16.47 -0.89
N ILE A 84 -3.94 16.88 0.38
CA ILE A 84 -2.99 16.46 1.40
C ILE A 84 -3.69 15.59 2.42
N LYS A 85 -2.99 14.60 2.99
CA LYS A 85 -3.48 13.83 4.12
C LYS A 85 -2.59 14.08 5.32
N ILE A 86 -3.13 14.40 6.48
CA ILE A 86 -2.37 14.68 7.71
C ILE A 86 -2.82 13.73 8.81
N ASP A 87 -1.87 13.22 9.59
CA ASP A 87 -2.18 12.48 10.81
C ASP A 87 -2.44 13.48 11.95
N VAL A 88 -3.58 13.34 12.63
CA VAL A 88 -3.94 14.16 13.79
C VAL A 88 -3.83 13.30 15.05
N ALA A 89 -3.13 13.82 16.05
CA ALA A 89 -3.00 13.25 17.38
C ALA A 89 -3.25 14.32 18.44
N MET A 90 -3.45 13.91 19.69
CA MET A 90 -3.63 14.82 20.82
C MET A 90 -2.53 14.65 21.85
N THR A 91 -1.92 15.76 22.27
CA THR A 91 -0.89 15.81 23.31
C THR A 91 -1.50 15.55 24.69
N ASN A 92 -0.68 15.33 25.72
CA ASN A 92 -1.16 15.10 27.10
C ASN A 92 -1.99 16.27 27.66
N ASP A 93 -1.62 17.50 27.31
CA ASP A 93 -2.32 18.75 27.64
C ASP A 93 -3.48 19.09 26.68
N SER A 94 -3.97 18.09 25.93
CA SER A 94 -5.17 18.15 25.08
C SER A 94 -5.10 19.10 23.89
N VAL A 95 -3.91 19.35 23.36
CA VAL A 95 -3.71 20.12 22.12
C VAL A 95 -3.69 19.17 20.92
N LEU A 96 -4.46 19.49 19.88
CA LEU A 96 -4.43 18.75 18.62
C LEU A 96 -3.24 19.17 17.77
N VAL A 97 -2.46 18.18 17.33
CA VAL A 97 -1.21 18.40 16.59
C VAL A 97 -1.10 17.48 15.37
N GLY A 98 -0.35 17.93 14.37
CA GLY A 98 0.05 17.10 13.24
C GLY A 98 1.11 16.09 13.64
N ALA A 99 0.72 14.83 13.86
CA ALA A 99 1.65 13.82 14.34
C ALA A 99 1.15 12.39 14.10
N SER A 100 2.08 11.48 13.82
CA SER A 100 1.77 10.06 13.68
C SER A 100 2.04 9.33 15.01
N LEU A 101 1.03 8.65 15.59
CA LEU A 101 1.15 8.01 16.91
C LEU A 101 2.35 7.06 17.05
N ASN A 102 2.75 6.43 15.94
CA ASN A 102 3.75 5.37 15.94
C ASN A 102 5.07 5.69 15.24
N ASN A 103 5.18 6.86 14.60
CA ASN A 103 6.28 7.15 13.68
C ASN A 103 6.99 8.48 14.00
N ASN A 104 6.85 9.01 15.20
CA ASN A 104 7.57 10.21 15.62
C ASN A 104 8.86 9.81 16.33
N TRP A 105 9.97 10.39 15.88
CA TRP A 105 11.30 10.14 16.39
C TRP A 105 11.88 11.45 16.93
N LEU A 106 12.42 11.40 18.14
CA LEU A 106 13.14 12.49 18.77
C LEU A 106 14.47 11.94 19.29
N HIS A 107 15.59 12.50 18.82
CA HIS A 107 16.94 12.06 19.17
C HIS A 107 17.16 10.55 19.02
N GLY A 108 16.68 9.97 17.91
CA GLY A 108 16.79 8.53 17.64
C GLY A 108 15.91 7.63 18.53
N LYS A 109 14.98 8.18 19.32
CA LYS A 109 13.99 7.41 20.09
C LYS A 109 12.59 7.64 19.58
N LYS A 110 11.79 6.57 19.51
CA LYS A 110 10.36 6.67 19.23
C LYS A 110 9.67 7.35 20.42
N ILE A 111 8.91 8.40 20.15
CA ILE A 111 8.12 9.13 21.16
C ILE A 111 6.63 8.84 20.99
N ASN A 112 5.91 8.79 22.11
CA ASN A 112 4.46 8.79 22.12
C ASN A 112 3.95 10.21 22.39
N VAL A 113 3.31 10.82 21.39
CA VAL A 113 2.78 12.19 21.48
C VAL A 113 1.72 12.33 22.56
N GLU A 114 0.92 11.28 22.78
CA GLU A 114 -0.15 11.30 23.78
C GLU A 114 0.36 11.45 25.21
N GLN A 115 1.64 11.16 25.46
CA GLN A 115 2.30 11.22 26.77
C GLN A 115 3.08 12.51 27.01
N LEU A 116 3.16 13.40 26.02
CA LEU A 116 3.97 14.61 26.06
C LEU A 116 3.09 15.84 25.96
N ASN A 117 3.46 16.92 26.66
CA ASN A 117 2.79 18.20 26.56
C ASN A 117 3.21 18.92 25.27
N TYR A 118 2.31 19.73 24.70
CA TYR A 118 2.58 20.48 23.48
C TYR A 118 3.78 21.41 23.62
N THR A 119 3.88 22.14 24.74
CA THR A 119 5.01 23.08 24.97
C THR A 119 6.36 22.36 24.91
N TYR A 120 6.45 21.15 25.44
CA TYR A 120 7.67 20.34 25.37
C TYR A 120 7.99 19.92 23.93
N LEU A 121 6.98 19.46 23.18
CA LEU A 121 7.13 19.03 21.79
C LEU A 121 7.49 20.20 20.86
N PHE A 122 6.91 21.38 21.08
CA PHE A 122 7.18 22.60 20.32
C PHE A 122 8.62 23.08 20.51
N GLN A 123 9.18 22.94 21.72
CA GLN A 123 10.57 23.27 21.99
C GLN A 123 11.56 22.30 21.34
N GLN A 124 11.11 21.12 20.90
CA GLN A 124 11.97 20.20 20.16
C GLN A 124 12.15 20.70 18.74
N ASN A 125 13.41 20.92 18.33
CA ASN A 125 13.71 21.18 16.93
C ASN A 125 13.68 19.87 16.12
N LEU A 126 12.47 19.42 15.81
CA LEU A 126 12.24 18.19 15.04
C LEU A 126 12.71 18.32 13.59
N GLY A 127 12.72 19.54 13.04
CA GLY A 127 13.24 19.84 11.71
C GLY A 127 14.74 19.57 11.57
N ALA A 128 15.55 20.06 12.53
CA ALA A 128 16.98 19.78 12.54
C ALA A 128 17.29 18.28 12.69
N GLU A 129 16.51 17.56 13.50
CA GLU A 129 16.65 16.11 13.63
C GLU A 129 16.27 15.38 12.33
N TRP A 130 15.22 15.83 11.64
CA TRP A 130 14.82 15.29 10.34
C TRP A 130 15.92 15.49 9.29
N VAL A 131 16.49 16.70 9.21
CA VAL A 131 17.64 17.00 8.33
C VAL A 131 18.85 16.15 8.70
N ARG A 132 19.06 15.80 9.98
CA ARG A 132 20.15 14.89 10.36
C ARG A 132 19.92 13.46 9.87
N ILE A 133 18.68 12.98 9.90
CA ILE A 133 18.31 11.63 9.46
C ILE A 133 18.39 11.51 7.92
N ASP A 134 18.01 12.57 7.21
CA ASP A 134 18.07 12.63 5.75
C ASP A 134 18.80 13.90 5.24
N PRO A 135 20.13 14.01 5.47
CA PRO A 135 20.90 15.25 5.27
C PRO A 135 21.06 15.65 3.81
N TYR A 136 20.88 14.67 2.93
CA TYR A 136 20.92 14.83 1.49
C TYR A 136 19.57 14.58 0.87
N GLY A 137 18.48 14.45 1.66
CA GLY A 137 17.16 14.04 1.18
C GLY A 137 17.26 12.96 0.11
N ARG A 138 17.24 11.64 0.41
CA ARG A 138 17.39 10.54 -0.60
C ARG A 138 16.45 10.63 -1.84
N PHE A 139 15.67 11.71 -1.97
CA PHE A 139 14.80 12.17 -3.03
C PHE A 139 15.25 13.52 -3.67
N HIS A 140 16.56 13.81 -3.75
CA HIS A 140 17.16 14.98 -4.42
C HIS A 140 16.90 15.13 -5.94
N GLN A 141 15.82 14.58 -6.50
CA GLN A 141 15.34 14.98 -7.83
C GLN A 141 14.38 16.15 -7.72
N ILE A 142 14.83 17.21 -7.05
CA ILE A 142 14.21 18.52 -7.22
C ILE A 142 14.63 19.04 -8.61
N ARG A 143 13.87 18.70 -9.65
CA ARG A 143 13.95 19.41 -10.93
C ARG A 143 13.20 20.74 -10.76
N TYR A 144 13.89 21.76 -10.25
CA TYR A 144 13.42 23.14 -10.44
C TYR A 144 13.51 23.45 -11.93
N GLN A 145 12.42 23.21 -12.66
CA GLN A 145 12.33 23.62 -14.05
C GLN A 145 12.47 25.16 -14.10
N SER A 146 13.46 25.64 -14.85
CA SER A 146 13.60 27.03 -15.37
C SER A 146 14.20 28.15 -14.49
N LYS A 147 15.30 27.93 -13.75
CA LYS A 147 16.17 29.05 -13.27
C LYS A 147 17.66 28.73 -13.36
N SER A 148 18.50 29.77 -13.33
CA SER A 148 19.96 29.62 -13.35
C SER A 148 20.44 28.75 -12.17
N LEU A 149 21.56 28.03 -12.34
CA LEU A 149 22.09 27.11 -11.32
C LEU A 149 22.28 27.80 -9.95
N SER A 150 22.69 29.07 -9.95
CA SER A 150 22.87 29.88 -8.74
C SER A 150 21.57 30.19 -8.00
N ASP A 151 20.49 30.49 -8.72
CA ASP A 151 19.17 30.76 -8.12
C ASP A 151 18.57 29.49 -7.49
N GLN A 152 18.85 28.33 -8.09
CA GLN A 152 18.45 27.03 -7.54
C GLN A 152 19.16 26.75 -6.21
N TYR A 153 20.46 27.00 -6.11
CA TYR A 153 21.19 26.81 -4.84
C TYR A 153 20.67 27.72 -3.72
N GLN A 154 20.35 28.99 -4.02
CA GLN A 154 19.79 29.91 -3.02
C GLN A 154 18.40 29.48 -2.55
N LEU A 155 17.52 29.03 -3.46
CA LEU A 155 16.19 28.52 -3.10
C LEU A 155 16.28 27.23 -2.28
N ILE A 156 17.19 26.32 -2.63
CA ILE A 156 17.44 25.09 -1.86
C ILE A 156 17.93 25.45 -0.45
N GLN A 157 18.87 26.39 -0.33
CA GLN A 157 19.40 26.80 0.96
C GLN A 157 18.34 27.47 1.83
N HIS A 158 17.54 28.37 1.27
CA HIS A 158 16.43 29.04 1.98
C HIS A 158 15.35 28.05 2.45
N PHE A 159 15.00 27.09 1.59
CA PHE A 159 14.04 26.05 1.95
C PHE A 159 14.61 25.12 3.03
N LYS A 160 15.90 24.74 2.92
CA LYS A 160 16.58 23.94 3.94
C LYS A 160 16.60 24.64 5.29
N GLU A 161 16.91 25.94 5.34
CA GLU A 161 16.89 26.72 6.58
C GLU A 161 15.49 26.79 7.22
N LYS A 162 14.42 26.80 6.41
CA LYS A 162 13.05 26.71 6.91
C LYS A 162 12.74 25.32 7.47
N VAL A 163 13.12 24.26 6.76
CA VAL A 163 12.93 22.88 7.21
C VAL A 163 13.73 22.58 8.48
N GLU A 164 14.96 23.08 8.60
CA GLU A 164 15.79 22.94 9.82
C GLU A 164 15.18 23.61 11.06
N LYS A 165 14.24 24.54 10.86
CA LYS A 165 13.52 25.25 11.94
C LYS A 165 12.11 24.70 12.15
N SER A 166 11.67 23.71 11.38
CA SER A 166 10.31 23.19 11.48
C SER A 166 10.05 22.57 12.85
N GLN A 167 8.91 22.89 13.43
CA GLN A 167 8.45 22.39 14.72
C GLN A 167 7.20 21.53 14.54
N ILE A 168 6.75 20.89 15.63
CA ILE A 168 5.42 20.29 15.60
C ILE A 168 4.36 21.38 15.45
N ASN A 169 3.45 21.22 14.50
CA ASN A 169 2.37 22.17 14.28
C ASN A 169 1.08 21.72 14.95
N THR A 170 0.31 22.69 15.43
CA THR A 170 -1.07 22.47 15.86
C THR A 170 -1.96 22.18 14.65
N LEU A 171 -3.13 21.59 14.89
CA LEU A 171 -4.13 21.39 13.83
C LEU A 171 -4.56 22.74 13.21
N ASP A 172 -4.68 23.80 14.02
CA ASP A 172 -5.05 25.14 13.56
C ASP A 172 -4.05 25.69 12.54
N GLU A 173 -2.75 25.57 12.82
CA GLU A 173 -1.69 26.00 11.90
C GLU A 173 -1.72 25.23 10.58
N LEU A 174 -1.97 23.93 10.64
CA LEU A 174 -2.06 23.07 9.46
C LEU A 174 -3.29 23.37 8.61
N LEU A 175 -4.44 23.63 9.23
CA LEU A 175 -5.66 24.06 8.55
C LEU A 175 -5.52 25.46 7.95
N ALA A 176 -4.90 26.39 8.66
CA ALA A 176 -4.61 27.71 8.14
C ALA A 176 -3.73 27.64 6.88
N ALA A 177 -2.66 26.82 6.93
CA ALA A 177 -1.80 26.59 5.78
C ALA A 177 -2.55 25.95 4.60
N SER A 178 -3.35 24.90 4.84
CA SER A 178 -4.08 24.22 3.77
C SER A 178 -5.10 25.14 3.08
N ILE A 179 -5.82 25.96 3.85
CA ILE A 179 -6.77 26.95 3.34
C ILE A 179 -6.04 28.04 2.55
N GLN A 180 -4.92 28.56 3.06
CA GLN A 180 -4.12 29.58 2.38
C GLN A 180 -3.67 29.12 0.98
N PHE A 181 -3.31 27.84 0.85
CA PHE A 181 -2.88 27.26 -0.43
C PHE A 181 -4.01 26.65 -1.26
N TYR A 182 -5.26 26.75 -0.81
CA TYR A 182 -6.42 26.12 -1.45
C TYR A 182 -6.22 24.61 -1.68
N LEU A 183 -5.56 23.93 -0.74
CA LEU A 183 -5.31 22.50 -0.78
C LEU A 183 -6.33 21.76 0.11
N PRO A 184 -7.22 20.94 -0.48
CA PRO A 184 -8.09 20.06 0.30
C PRO A 184 -7.30 19.14 1.23
N ILE A 185 -7.84 18.86 2.41
CA ILE A 185 -7.16 18.10 3.46
C ILE A 185 -7.97 16.89 3.95
N THR A 186 -7.36 15.72 3.95
CA THR A 186 -7.85 14.54 4.69
C THR A 186 -7.18 14.50 6.06
N LEU A 187 -7.97 14.58 7.13
CA LEU A 187 -7.50 14.43 8.51
C LEU A 187 -7.67 12.97 8.94
N GLN A 188 -6.55 12.27 9.13
CA GLN A 188 -6.54 10.94 9.72
C GLN A 188 -6.57 11.06 11.24
N LEU A 189 -7.71 10.70 11.82
CA LEU A 189 -7.96 10.78 13.25
C LEU A 189 -7.33 9.56 13.94
N ASN A 190 -6.22 9.77 14.64
CA ASN A 190 -5.53 8.71 15.36
C ASN A 190 -5.71 8.93 16.88
N ILE A 191 -6.49 8.06 17.52
CA ILE A 191 -6.68 8.03 18.97
C ILE A 191 -6.56 6.59 19.43
N ASN A 192 -5.62 6.30 20.32
CA ASN A 192 -5.51 4.97 20.92
C ASN A 192 -6.29 4.87 22.24
N ASP A 193 -6.53 5.99 22.91
CA ASP A 193 -7.12 6.04 24.25
C ASP A 193 -8.62 6.42 24.21
N ASN A 194 -9.47 5.43 24.47
CA ASN A 194 -10.93 5.62 24.55
C ASN A 194 -11.35 6.63 25.63
N THR A 195 -10.56 6.80 26.71
CA THR A 195 -10.90 7.73 27.80
C THR A 195 -10.78 9.19 27.36
N ARG A 196 -9.89 9.47 26.40
CA ARG A 196 -9.61 10.81 25.89
C ARG A 196 -10.33 11.11 24.58
N GLN A 197 -11.06 10.13 24.04
CA GLN A 197 -11.75 10.25 22.76
C GLN A 197 -12.78 11.38 22.76
N ALA A 198 -13.54 11.56 23.85
CA ALA A 198 -14.55 12.61 23.94
C ALA A 198 -13.91 14.01 23.82
N THR A 199 -12.87 14.27 24.61
CA THR A 199 -12.12 15.54 24.56
C THR A 199 -11.47 15.76 23.20
N PHE A 200 -10.91 14.73 22.56
CA PHE A 200 -10.37 14.86 21.22
C PHE A 200 -11.42 15.32 20.21
N ILE A 201 -12.60 14.68 20.23
CA ILE A 201 -13.69 15.00 19.30
C ILE A 201 -14.19 16.43 19.56
N GLU A 202 -14.37 16.82 20.82
CA GLU A 202 -14.76 18.18 21.18
C GLU A 202 -13.77 19.22 20.64
N GLN A 203 -12.47 19.03 20.87
CA GLN A 203 -11.42 19.92 20.38
C GLN A 203 -11.36 19.96 18.85
N LEU A 204 -11.55 18.81 18.19
CA LEU A 204 -11.57 18.72 16.73
C LEU A 204 -12.75 19.51 16.16
N LEU A 205 -13.95 19.33 16.71
CA LEU A 205 -15.15 20.02 16.27
C LEU A 205 -15.04 21.53 16.49
N HIS A 206 -14.54 21.95 17.65
CA HIS A 206 -14.28 23.36 17.93
C HIS A 206 -13.29 23.97 16.92
N THR A 207 -12.20 23.26 16.63
CA THR A 207 -11.21 23.65 15.61
C THR A 207 -11.87 23.79 14.23
N LEU A 208 -12.63 22.79 13.78
CA LEU A 208 -13.31 22.84 12.47
C LEU A 208 -14.34 23.99 12.41
N GLN A 209 -15.06 24.28 13.51
CA GLN A 209 -15.99 25.40 13.60
C GLN A 209 -15.28 26.74 13.48
N ASN A 210 -14.13 26.92 14.14
CA ASN A 210 -13.36 28.18 14.09
C ASN A 210 -12.88 28.53 12.68
N PHE A 211 -12.59 27.52 11.85
CA PHE A 211 -12.26 27.71 10.43
C PHE A 211 -13.49 27.74 9.51
N GLY A 212 -14.70 27.62 10.08
CA GLY A 212 -15.97 27.56 9.36
C GLY A 212 -16.16 26.30 8.51
N LEU A 213 -15.38 25.25 8.77
CA LEU A 213 -15.39 24.00 8.01
C LEU A 213 -16.63 23.15 8.30
N THR A 214 -17.35 23.42 9.39
CA THR A 214 -18.65 22.81 9.70
C THR A 214 -19.84 23.41 8.93
N SER A 215 -19.59 24.17 7.86
CA SER A 215 -20.65 24.63 6.96
C SER A 215 -20.80 23.66 5.79
N VAL A 216 -22.04 23.47 5.31
CA VAL A 216 -22.35 22.59 4.17
C VAL A 216 -21.52 22.97 2.94
N ASP A 217 -21.38 24.27 2.69
CA ASP A 217 -20.64 24.80 1.54
C ASP A 217 -19.15 24.47 1.60
N LYS A 218 -18.56 24.30 2.78
CA LYS A 218 -17.13 23.97 2.95
C LYS A 218 -16.86 22.49 3.20
N ALA A 219 -17.89 21.64 3.30
CA ALA A 219 -17.75 20.21 3.55
C ALA A 219 -16.92 19.45 2.49
N HIS A 220 -16.74 20.03 1.30
CA HIS A 220 -15.91 19.47 0.23
C HIS A 220 -14.41 19.79 0.38
N SER A 221 -14.04 20.74 1.24
CA SER A 221 -12.65 21.20 1.44
C SER A 221 -11.84 20.28 2.35
N TYR A 222 -12.51 19.38 3.09
CA TYR A 222 -11.84 18.44 3.97
C TYR A 222 -12.58 17.09 4.04
N LYS A 223 -11.87 16.08 4.52
CA LYS A 223 -12.42 14.76 4.82
C LYS A 223 -11.89 14.26 6.14
N LEU A 224 -12.70 13.50 6.86
CA LEU A 224 -12.27 12.82 8.08
C LEU A 224 -12.06 11.34 7.79
N LYS A 225 -10.89 10.81 8.14
CA LYS A 225 -10.60 9.39 8.05
C LYS A 225 -10.54 8.81 9.46
N THR A 226 -11.32 7.77 9.71
CA THR A 226 -11.32 7.04 10.98
C THR A 226 -11.57 5.56 10.75
N ASP A 227 -10.97 4.73 11.59
CA ASP A 227 -11.23 3.29 11.72
C ASP A 227 -12.16 2.96 12.90
N SER A 228 -12.61 3.97 13.65
CA SER A 228 -13.44 3.81 14.84
C SER A 228 -14.89 4.21 14.58
N PHE A 229 -15.81 3.26 14.83
CA PHE A 229 -17.25 3.50 14.75
C PHE A 229 -17.70 4.56 15.76
N SER A 230 -17.12 4.60 16.96
CA SER A 230 -17.53 5.57 17.99
C SER A 230 -17.15 7.00 17.60
N ILE A 231 -15.99 7.21 16.95
CA ILE A 231 -15.59 8.51 16.40
C ILE A 231 -16.52 8.90 15.26
N TYR A 232 -16.76 7.99 14.32
CA TYR A 232 -17.68 8.20 13.21
C TYR A 232 -19.07 8.62 13.70
N GLN A 233 -19.67 7.83 14.59
CA GLN A 233 -21.00 8.10 15.15
C GLN A 233 -21.08 9.48 15.81
N SER A 234 -20.10 9.82 16.66
CA SER A 234 -20.13 11.06 17.43
C SER A 234 -20.11 12.29 16.52
N ILE A 235 -19.28 12.26 15.47
CA ILE A 235 -19.13 13.39 14.56
C ILE A 235 -20.28 13.42 13.55
N VAL A 236 -20.63 12.29 12.93
CA VAL A 236 -21.66 12.25 11.87
C VAL A 236 -23.05 12.60 12.41
N CYS A 237 -23.36 12.23 13.66
CA CYS A 237 -24.62 12.62 14.29
C CYS A 237 -24.69 14.12 14.63
N SER A 238 -23.53 14.79 14.76
CA SER A 238 -23.46 16.23 14.99
C SER A 238 -23.42 17.02 13.68
N PHE A 239 -22.75 16.46 12.66
CA PHE A 239 -22.52 17.08 11.36
C PHE A 239 -22.68 16.03 10.23
N PRO A 240 -23.92 15.75 9.80
CA PRO A 240 -24.23 14.64 8.88
C PRO A 240 -23.67 14.82 7.47
N PHE A 241 -23.32 16.05 7.08
CA PHE A 241 -22.75 16.40 5.78
C PHE A 241 -21.23 16.22 5.70
N VAL A 242 -20.56 15.88 6.80
CA VAL A 242 -19.10 15.70 6.80
C VAL A 242 -18.73 14.44 6.01
N LYS A 243 -17.80 14.60 5.05
CA LYS A 243 -17.33 13.49 4.24
C LYS A 243 -16.36 12.60 5.03
N PHE A 244 -16.65 11.30 5.05
CA PHE A 244 -15.83 10.32 5.75
C PHE A 244 -15.11 9.34 4.82
N LEU A 245 -13.91 8.96 5.23
CA LEU A 245 -13.17 7.81 4.71
C LEU A 245 -13.16 6.72 5.78
N LEU A 246 -13.83 5.61 5.47
CA LEU A 246 -14.10 4.52 6.41
C LEU A 246 -13.38 3.23 5.98
N PRO A 247 -13.10 2.30 6.91
CA PRO A 247 -12.56 1.00 6.57
C PRO A 247 -13.58 0.16 5.80
N SER A 248 -13.13 -0.83 5.03
CA SER A 248 -14.03 -1.74 4.29
C SER A 248 -15.04 -2.46 5.17
N GLU A 249 -14.67 -2.67 6.44
CA GLU A 249 -15.46 -3.26 7.50
C GLU A 249 -16.69 -2.42 7.83
N ALA A 250 -16.63 -1.10 7.73
CA ALA A 250 -17.76 -0.21 8.01
C ALA A 250 -18.97 -0.50 7.11
N PHE A 251 -18.71 -0.82 5.84
CA PHE A 251 -19.73 -1.17 4.85
C PHE A 251 -20.21 -2.62 4.99
N LYS A 252 -19.35 -3.51 5.50
CA LYS A 252 -19.74 -4.89 5.79
C LYS A 252 -20.72 -4.96 6.97
N PHE A 253 -20.48 -4.15 7.99
CA PHE A 253 -21.30 -4.11 9.20
C PHE A 253 -22.41 -3.06 9.13
N ASP A 254 -22.53 -2.35 8.01
CA ASP A 254 -23.52 -1.29 7.79
C ASP A 254 -23.57 -0.31 8.96
N TRP A 255 -22.46 0.38 9.19
CA TRP A 255 -22.32 1.33 10.30
C TRP A 255 -23.46 2.35 10.36
N ASP A 256 -23.95 2.81 9.21
CA ASP A 256 -25.06 3.78 9.13
C ASP A 256 -26.32 3.24 9.83
N SER A 257 -26.69 1.97 9.59
CA SER A 257 -27.87 1.36 10.22
C SER A 257 -27.76 1.19 11.74
N ASN A 258 -26.56 1.28 12.30
CA ASN A 258 -26.30 1.15 13.74
C ASN A 258 -26.20 2.50 14.47
N LEU A 259 -26.37 3.63 13.76
CA LEU A 259 -26.27 4.96 14.36
C LEU A 259 -27.40 5.24 15.35
N ILE A 260 -27.08 5.97 16.42
CA ILE A 260 -28.05 6.43 17.42
C ILE A 260 -28.95 7.57 16.90
N CYS A 261 -28.44 8.41 16.00
CA CYS A 261 -29.14 9.56 15.42
C CYS A 261 -30.00 9.15 14.22
N LYS A 262 -31.05 8.36 14.48
CA LYS A 262 -31.92 7.81 13.43
C LYS A 262 -32.71 8.88 12.66
N ASP A 263 -32.92 10.03 13.27
CA ASP A 263 -33.60 11.19 12.70
C ASP A 263 -32.84 11.82 11.52
N GLN A 264 -31.52 11.63 11.44
CA GLN A 264 -30.68 12.21 10.38
C GLN A 264 -30.22 11.17 9.33
N ILE A 265 -30.70 9.94 9.43
CA ILE A 265 -30.13 8.80 8.70
C ILE A 265 -30.19 8.95 7.18
N ASP A 266 -31.23 9.59 6.65
CA ASP A 266 -31.40 9.77 5.20
C ASP A 266 -30.36 10.76 4.63
N LEU A 267 -30.07 11.83 5.37
CA LEU A 267 -29.02 12.77 5.01
C LEU A 267 -27.63 12.12 5.12
N ILE A 268 -27.41 11.32 6.17
CA ILE A 268 -26.15 10.60 6.37
C ILE A 268 -25.91 9.61 5.23
N ARG A 269 -26.92 8.83 4.84
CA ARG A 269 -26.82 7.84 3.75
C ARG A 269 -26.59 8.48 2.38
N THR A 270 -27.13 9.66 2.15
CA THR A 270 -26.94 10.41 0.89
C THR A 270 -25.63 11.19 0.83
N THR A 271 -24.98 11.42 1.97
CA THR A 271 -23.66 12.05 2.02
C THR A 271 -22.58 11.11 1.50
N ASP A 272 -21.76 11.60 0.55
CA ASP A 272 -20.67 10.84 -0.05
C ASP A 272 -19.71 10.26 1.00
N LYS A 273 -19.46 8.94 0.91
CA LYS A 273 -18.45 8.25 1.72
C LYS A 273 -17.38 7.63 0.83
N GLY A 274 -16.16 7.54 1.35
CA GLY A 274 -15.08 6.78 0.73
C GLY A 274 -14.67 5.58 1.57
N VAL A 275 -14.04 4.61 0.92
CA VAL A 275 -13.45 3.43 1.52
C VAL A 275 -11.94 3.55 1.41
N PHE A 276 -11.21 3.30 2.49
CA PHE A 276 -9.76 3.20 2.42
C PHE A 276 -9.22 1.79 2.60
N GLY A 277 -8.09 1.50 1.96
CA GLY A 277 -7.37 0.24 2.09
C GLY A 277 -5.87 0.35 1.87
N ASN A 278 -5.20 -0.78 2.04
CA ASN A 278 -3.78 -0.92 1.81
C ASN A 278 -3.55 -2.04 0.79
N LEU A 279 -2.69 -1.80 -0.20
CA LEU A 279 -2.31 -2.81 -1.20
C LEU A 279 -1.73 -4.09 -0.58
N LYS A 280 -1.10 -4.01 0.59
CA LYS A 280 -0.53 -5.17 1.27
C LYS A 280 -1.58 -6.15 1.77
N ASN A 281 -2.85 -5.73 1.88
CA ASN A 281 -3.94 -6.57 2.35
C ASN A 281 -4.80 -7.04 1.18
N PHE A 282 -4.43 -8.18 0.58
CA PHE A 282 -5.11 -8.76 -0.59
C PHE A 282 -6.61 -8.99 -0.37
N ASN A 283 -7.02 -9.36 0.85
CA ASN A 283 -8.43 -9.52 1.18
C ASN A 283 -9.20 -8.20 1.06
N THR A 284 -8.59 -7.08 1.46
CA THR A 284 -9.17 -5.74 1.34
C THR A 284 -9.28 -5.34 -0.14
N LEU A 285 -8.25 -5.62 -0.94
CA LEU A 285 -8.28 -5.36 -2.38
C LEU A 285 -9.35 -6.15 -3.12
N ASN A 286 -9.52 -7.44 -2.81
CA ASN A 286 -10.55 -8.26 -3.43
C ASN A 286 -11.96 -7.75 -3.07
N LYS A 287 -12.17 -7.31 -1.82
CA LYS A 287 -13.43 -6.68 -1.41
C LYS A 287 -13.69 -5.37 -2.17
N MET A 288 -12.67 -4.50 -2.26
CA MET A 288 -12.76 -3.23 -2.97
C MET A 288 -13.06 -3.44 -4.45
N SER A 289 -12.34 -4.35 -5.11
CA SER A 289 -12.59 -4.72 -6.51
C SER A 289 -14.04 -5.17 -6.73
N LYS A 290 -14.61 -5.96 -5.82
CA LYS A 290 -16.03 -6.36 -5.88
C LYS A 290 -17.00 -5.20 -5.67
N MET A 291 -16.64 -4.18 -4.86
CA MET A 291 -17.47 -2.98 -4.68
C MET A 291 -17.49 -2.13 -5.95
N VAL A 292 -16.32 -1.94 -6.61
CA VAL A 292 -16.21 -1.27 -7.91
C VAL A 292 -17.08 -1.98 -8.96
N GLN A 293 -16.94 -3.30 -9.07
CA GLN A 293 -17.69 -4.10 -10.07
C GLN A 293 -19.20 -4.05 -9.86
N LYS A 294 -19.66 -3.82 -8.62
CA LYS A 294 -21.08 -3.68 -8.29
C LYS A 294 -21.63 -2.28 -8.53
N GLY A 295 -20.80 -1.33 -9.01
CA GLY A 295 -21.22 0.03 -9.31
C GLY A 295 -21.64 0.82 -8.07
N VAL A 296 -21.17 0.44 -6.87
CA VAL A 296 -21.46 1.21 -5.66
C VAL A 296 -20.69 2.54 -5.77
N PRO A 297 -21.36 3.70 -5.66
CA PRO A 297 -20.71 5.01 -5.79
C PRO A 297 -19.90 5.33 -4.52
N LEU A 298 -18.76 4.65 -4.36
CA LEU A 298 -17.83 4.83 -3.25
C LEU A 298 -16.48 5.23 -3.83
N THR A 299 -15.90 6.29 -3.26
CA THR A 299 -14.51 6.66 -3.58
C THR A 299 -13.55 5.68 -2.92
N ILE A 300 -12.64 5.09 -3.69
CA ILE A 300 -11.67 4.12 -3.17
C ILE A 300 -10.29 4.75 -3.07
N ASP A 301 -9.77 4.74 -1.85
CA ASP A 301 -8.45 5.25 -1.51
C ASP A 301 -7.49 4.12 -1.17
N LEU A 302 -6.36 4.05 -1.87
CA LEU A 302 -5.28 3.15 -1.49
C LEU A 302 -4.11 3.90 -0.86
N TYR A 303 -3.64 3.39 0.28
CA TYR A 303 -2.57 4.00 1.08
C TYR A 303 -1.22 3.33 0.85
N SER A 304 -0.16 4.10 1.12
CA SER A 304 1.24 3.67 1.09
C SER A 304 1.72 3.22 -0.30
N ILE A 305 1.29 3.94 -1.34
CA ILE A 305 1.62 3.65 -2.73
C ILE A 305 2.99 4.25 -3.08
N ASN A 306 4.05 3.70 -2.50
CA ASN A 306 5.41 4.25 -2.62
C ASN A 306 6.28 3.50 -3.64
N SER A 307 5.68 2.82 -4.62
CA SER A 307 6.42 2.26 -5.76
C SER A 307 5.65 2.42 -7.07
N VAL A 308 6.37 2.53 -8.18
CA VAL A 308 5.79 2.56 -9.53
C VAL A 308 4.90 1.34 -9.76
N PHE A 309 5.36 0.15 -9.36
CA PHE A 309 4.58 -1.08 -9.46
C PHE A 309 3.24 -0.99 -8.71
N SER A 310 3.27 -0.53 -7.46
CA SER A 310 2.07 -0.33 -6.63
C SER A 310 1.10 0.68 -7.27
N TYR A 311 1.63 1.76 -7.84
CA TYR A 311 0.81 2.73 -8.58
C TYR A 311 0.15 2.09 -9.80
N CYS A 312 0.89 1.34 -10.60
CA CYS A 312 0.34 0.71 -11.80
C CYS A 312 -0.69 -0.36 -11.47
N LEU A 313 -0.49 -1.11 -10.39
CA LEU A 313 -1.47 -2.04 -9.85
C LEU A 313 -2.74 -1.31 -9.40
N SER A 314 -2.61 -0.15 -8.72
CA SER A 314 -3.75 0.65 -8.28
C SER A 314 -4.63 1.11 -9.46
N LYS A 315 -4.01 1.53 -10.57
CA LYS A 315 -4.72 1.85 -11.82
C LYS A 315 -5.50 0.69 -12.40
N VAL A 316 -4.96 -0.52 -12.32
CA VAL A 316 -5.62 -1.73 -12.85
C VAL A 316 -6.78 -2.16 -11.97
N ILE A 317 -6.67 -1.94 -10.67
CA ILE A 317 -7.79 -2.18 -9.75
C ILE A 317 -8.92 -1.17 -9.99
N GLY A 318 -8.62 -0.02 -10.61
CA GLY A 318 -9.58 1.03 -10.91
C GLY A 318 -9.88 1.89 -9.69
N VAL A 319 -8.87 2.21 -8.88
CA VAL A 319 -9.07 3.05 -7.68
C VAL A 319 -9.14 4.53 -8.03
N ASP A 320 -9.96 5.26 -7.29
CA ASP A 320 -10.19 6.69 -7.55
C ASP A 320 -9.03 7.56 -7.06
N ARG A 321 -8.43 7.18 -5.92
CA ARG A 321 -7.43 7.99 -5.24
C ARG A 321 -6.31 7.14 -4.65
N ILE A 322 -5.12 7.73 -4.62
CA ILE A 322 -3.94 7.10 -4.02
C ILE A 322 -3.28 8.07 -3.06
N VAL A 323 -2.86 7.55 -1.92
CA VAL A 323 -2.07 8.25 -0.92
C VAL A 323 -0.63 7.76 -1.05
N THR A 324 0.24 8.68 -1.46
CA THR A 324 1.62 8.39 -1.83
C THR A 324 2.55 9.51 -1.37
N ASN A 325 3.82 9.16 -1.25
CA ASN A 325 4.88 10.13 -1.07
C ASN A 325 5.60 10.41 -2.40
N LEU A 326 5.43 9.56 -3.41
CA LEU A 326 6.14 9.73 -4.67
C LEU A 326 5.72 11.02 -5.37
N GLU A 327 6.71 11.81 -5.79
CA GLU A 327 6.55 12.88 -6.78
C GLU A 327 6.57 12.24 -8.18
N LEU A 328 5.50 12.41 -8.95
CA LEU A 328 5.22 11.53 -10.08
C LEU A 328 4.94 12.33 -11.34
N GLU A 329 5.99 12.91 -11.93
CA GLU A 329 5.87 13.69 -13.16
C GLU A 329 5.73 12.84 -14.44
N ASP A 330 5.93 11.50 -14.41
CA ASP A 330 5.88 10.67 -15.65
C ASP A 330 5.47 9.19 -15.47
N LEU A 331 4.41 8.92 -14.69
CA LEU A 331 4.00 7.54 -14.37
C LEU A 331 3.17 6.81 -15.43
N SER A 332 2.47 7.54 -16.30
CA SER A 332 1.63 6.91 -17.32
C SER A 332 2.47 6.07 -18.28
N ALA A 333 3.67 6.54 -18.66
CA ALA A 333 4.60 5.84 -19.53
C ALA A 333 5.24 4.59 -18.88
N THR A 334 5.56 4.65 -17.59
CA THR A 334 6.24 3.56 -16.86
C THR A 334 5.32 2.37 -16.57
N CYS A 335 4.00 2.59 -16.44
CA CYS A 335 3.07 1.48 -16.22
C CYS A 335 2.94 0.50 -17.38
N TYR A 336 3.11 0.98 -18.62
CA TYR A 336 3.15 0.09 -19.79
C TYR A 336 4.34 -0.86 -19.73
N PHE A 337 5.51 -0.37 -19.31
CA PHE A 337 6.75 -1.17 -19.26
C PHE A 337 6.70 -2.28 -18.20
N THR A 338 6.15 -2.00 -17.01
CA THR A 338 5.98 -3.02 -15.95
C THR A 338 5.01 -4.14 -16.33
N ARG A 339 3.97 -3.85 -17.14
CA ARG A 339 3.05 -4.90 -17.63
C ARG A 339 3.77 -5.92 -18.53
N PHE A 340 4.70 -5.45 -19.37
CA PHE A 340 5.52 -6.33 -20.21
C PHE A 340 6.45 -7.21 -19.38
N GLN A 341 7.13 -6.66 -18.37
CA GLN A 341 8.07 -7.43 -17.55
C GLN A 341 7.40 -8.53 -16.70
N VAL A 342 6.24 -8.26 -16.10
CA VAL A 342 5.51 -9.28 -15.31
C VAL A 342 5.01 -10.41 -16.22
N THR A 343 4.48 -10.07 -17.39
CA THR A 343 4.06 -11.07 -18.38
C THR A 343 5.24 -11.93 -18.83
N TYR A 344 6.42 -11.33 -19.01
CA TYR A 344 7.63 -12.02 -19.40
C TYR A 344 8.18 -12.94 -18.30
N ILE A 345 8.16 -12.51 -17.02
CA ILE A 345 8.58 -13.34 -15.88
C ILE A 345 7.64 -14.54 -15.72
N VAL A 346 6.32 -14.35 -15.83
CA VAL A 346 5.36 -15.45 -15.77
C VAL A 346 5.58 -16.43 -16.93
N LEU A 347 5.85 -15.92 -18.14
CA LEU A 347 6.19 -16.76 -19.30
C LEU A 347 7.48 -17.57 -19.07
N ILE A 348 8.54 -16.95 -18.55
CA ILE A 348 9.81 -17.61 -18.22
C ILE A 348 9.60 -18.66 -17.14
N VAL A 349 8.89 -18.36 -16.06
CA VAL A 349 8.65 -19.32 -14.97
C VAL A 349 7.82 -20.50 -15.46
N LEU A 350 6.83 -20.28 -16.33
CA LEU A 350 6.06 -21.36 -16.95
C LEU A 350 6.92 -22.23 -17.89
N LEU A 351 7.79 -21.61 -18.69
CA LEU A 351 8.70 -22.31 -19.59
C LEU A 351 9.77 -23.11 -18.84
N TYR A 352 10.40 -22.54 -17.81
CA TYR A 352 11.45 -23.21 -17.02
C TYR A 352 10.88 -24.20 -15.99
N GLY A 353 9.74 -23.88 -15.35
CA GLY A 353 9.06 -24.78 -14.41
C GLY A 353 8.52 -26.04 -15.08
N GLY A 354 7.95 -25.92 -16.28
CA GLY A 354 7.53 -27.07 -17.09
C GLY A 354 8.70 -27.94 -17.54
N SER A 355 9.84 -27.32 -17.89
CA SER A 355 11.06 -28.02 -18.30
C SER A 355 11.72 -28.80 -17.16
N SER A 356 11.72 -28.23 -15.96
CA SER A 356 12.32 -28.84 -14.76
C SER A 356 11.54 -30.06 -14.27
N ALA A 357 10.21 -30.00 -14.36
CA ALA A 357 9.33 -31.13 -14.03
C ALA A 357 9.52 -32.31 -14.99
N LEU A 358 9.67 -32.04 -16.30
CA LEU A 358 9.97 -33.07 -17.30
C LEU A 358 11.35 -33.71 -17.09
N PHE A 359 12.34 -32.93 -16.64
CA PHE A 359 13.68 -33.44 -16.35
C PHE A 359 13.71 -34.32 -15.08
N ALA A 360 13.00 -33.92 -14.02
CA ALA A 360 12.86 -34.70 -12.79
C ALA A 360 12.13 -36.04 -13.01
N VAL A 361 11.12 -36.06 -13.88
CA VAL A 361 10.41 -37.29 -14.28
C VAL A 361 11.32 -38.22 -15.08
N ARG A 362 12.17 -37.70 -15.99
CA ARG A 362 13.18 -38.50 -16.71
C ARG A 362 14.22 -39.11 -15.76
N ILE A 363 14.71 -38.37 -14.76
CA ILE A 363 15.68 -38.91 -13.78
C ILE A 363 15.05 -40.03 -12.92
N ARG A 364 13.81 -39.86 -12.47
CA ARG A 364 13.08 -40.90 -11.71
C ARG A 364 12.81 -42.16 -12.54
N LEU A 365 12.49 -42.01 -13.82
CA LEU A 365 12.29 -43.14 -14.74
C LEU A 365 13.61 -43.87 -15.03
N LEU A 366 14.73 -43.15 -15.15
CA LEU A 366 16.06 -43.75 -15.33
C LEU A 366 16.56 -44.48 -14.07
N GLN A 367 16.23 -44.00 -12.87
CA GLN A 367 16.56 -44.68 -11.62
C GLN A 367 15.72 -45.95 -11.39
N LYS A 368 14.44 -45.94 -11.76
CA LYS A 368 13.58 -47.14 -11.66
C LYS A 368 13.99 -48.27 -12.61
N ASN A 369 14.60 -47.96 -13.76
CA ASN A 369 15.03 -48.97 -14.73
C ASN A 369 16.46 -49.52 -14.49
N LYS A 370 17.13 -49.14 -13.38
CA LYS A 370 18.47 -49.63 -13.02
C LYS A 370 18.50 -50.65 -11.87
N ILE A 371 17.39 -51.33 -11.58
CA ILE A 371 17.38 -52.46 -10.64
C ILE A 371 16.88 -53.71 -11.37
N ALA A 372 17.73 -54.28 -12.22
CA ALA A 372 17.75 -55.71 -12.47
C ALA A 372 18.93 -56.27 -11.63
N PRO A 373 18.69 -57.19 -10.69
CA PRO A 373 19.78 -57.76 -9.89
C PRO A 373 20.66 -58.64 -10.80
N MET A 374 21.90 -58.21 -11.04
CA MET A 374 22.93 -59.11 -11.55
C MET A 374 23.22 -60.17 -10.48
N THR A 375 22.84 -61.39 -10.82
CA THR A 375 23.14 -62.64 -10.14
C THR A 375 24.63 -62.80 -9.86
N LYS A 376 24.94 -63.27 -8.64
CA LYS A 376 26.27 -63.73 -8.22
C LYS A 376 26.84 -64.75 -9.21
N SER A 377 28.05 -64.53 -9.70
CA SER A 377 28.99 -65.61 -10.02
C SER A 377 30.27 -65.40 -9.23
N ASN A 378 30.54 -66.31 -8.31
CA ASN A 378 31.85 -66.47 -7.71
C ASN A 378 32.84 -66.95 -8.77
N SER A 379 33.91 -66.20 -8.98
CA SER A 379 35.15 -66.78 -9.50
C SER A 379 36.32 -65.85 -9.17
N TYR A 380 37.20 -66.38 -8.32
CA TYR A 380 38.65 -66.26 -8.41
C TYR A 380 39.34 -64.92 -8.09
N LEU A 381 40.03 -64.99 -6.95
CA LEU A 381 41.46 -64.78 -6.83
C LEU A 381 42.04 -63.36 -7.04
N GLN A 382 42.56 -62.88 -5.91
CA GLN A 382 43.96 -62.49 -5.70
C GLN A 382 44.48 -61.11 -6.18
N LEU A 383 45.37 -60.62 -5.31
CA LEU A 383 46.58 -59.86 -5.60
C LEU A 383 46.43 -58.38 -5.96
N SER A 384 46.57 -57.54 -4.93
CA SER A 384 47.73 -56.66 -4.71
C SER A 384 47.30 -55.54 -3.75
N GLN A 385 47.74 -55.57 -2.49
CA GLN A 385 49.02 -55.03 -2.03
C GLN A 385 49.20 -53.53 -2.33
N ASN A 386 49.40 -52.81 -1.21
CA ASN A 386 50.25 -51.63 -1.07
C ASN A 386 49.75 -50.34 -1.73
N TYR A 387 49.20 -49.44 -0.90
CA TYR A 387 49.90 -48.20 -0.56
C TYR A 387 49.17 -47.51 0.61
N ARG A 388 49.69 -47.71 1.82
CA ARG A 388 49.50 -46.84 2.99
C ARG A 388 50.88 -46.40 3.44
N ARG A 389 50.95 -45.14 3.89
CA ARG A 389 52.04 -44.40 4.54
C ARG A 389 52.89 -43.55 3.60
N THR A 390 52.67 -42.25 3.70
CA THR A 390 53.52 -41.26 4.41
C THR A 390 52.70 -39.97 4.41
N GLU A 391 52.12 -39.59 5.55
CA GLU A 391 52.55 -38.56 6.51
C GLU A 391 51.49 -37.45 6.52
#